data_AF-A0A4W2DTH9-F1
#
_entry.id   AF-A0A4W2DTH9-F1
#
_cell.length_a   1.000
_cell.length_b   1.000
_cell.length_c   1.000
_cell.angle_alpha   90.00
_cell.angle_beta   90.00
_cell.angle_gamma   90.00
#
_symmetry.space_group_name_H-M   'P 1'
#
loop_
_entity.id
_entity.type
_entity.pdbx_description
1 polymer ?
#
loop_
_entity_poly.entity_id
_entity_poly.type
_entity_poly.pdbx_seq_one_letter_code
_entity_poly.pdbx_strand_id
1 'polypeptide(L)'
;MLGWSRLTFILLSGIVTCLVAQQVPPWTEDCRKSTYPPSGPTYRGPVPWYTINLDLPPYKRWHELMVVKAPALKVIVNSMKNIVNAFVPSGKIIHLVDQKLPGLLGNFPGPFEEEMKGIAAVTEIPLGVMEWILGKKDAQWVGFIIRSVLENSTSYEETKNILTKTKILAPAYFILGGNQSGEGCVITRDRKQSLDIYELDPKHGRWYVVQTNYDRWKNPFFLDDRRTPAKMCLNQTTQENISFATIYDVLSTKPILNKLTVYTVLIDVTKGQFETYLRDCPDPCIGW
;
A
#
# COMPACT_ATOMS: atom_id res chain seq x y z
N MET A 1 -25.35 -41.60 70.96
CA MET A 1 -26.19 -40.51 70.44
C MET A 1 -25.41 -39.84 69.32
N LEU A 2 -25.93 -39.97 68.11
CA LEU A 2 -25.30 -39.59 66.83
C LEU A 2 -25.09 -38.06 66.76
N GLY A 3 -23.94 -37.66 66.21
CA GLY A 3 -23.50 -36.27 66.12
C GLY A 3 -24.27 -35.42 65.11
N TRP A 4 -24.27 -34.11 65.38
CA TRP A 4 -24.68 -33.10 64.42
C TRP A 4 -23.48 -32.26 63.96
N SER A 5 -23.41 -32.21 62.64
CA SER A 5 -22.33 -31.74 61.78
C SER A 5 -22.22 -30.22 61.78
N ARG A 6 -21.00 -29.70 61.89
CA ARG A 6 -20.68 -28.32 61.54
C ARG A 6 -20.59 -28.23 60.01
N LEU A 7 -21.60 -27.62 59.39
CA LEU A 7 -21.58 -27.25 57.98
C LEU A 7 -20.64 -26.05 57.79
N THR A 8 -19.39 -26.34 57.41
CA THR A 8 -18.44 -25.36 56.90
C THR A 8 -18.82 -25.04 55.46
N PHE A 9 -19.41 -23.86 55.22
CA PHE A 9 -19.58 -23.34 53.86
C PHE A 9 -18.20 -22.86 53.35
N ILE A 10 -17.54 -23.71 52.56
CA ILE A 10 -16.39 -23.30 51.75
C ILE A 10 -16.94 -22.68 50.46
N LEU A 11 -16.98 -21.35 50.41
CA LEU A 11 -17.23 -20.60 49.19
C LEU A 11 -15.93 -20.61 48.35
N LEU A 12 -15.85 -21.58 47.44
CA LEU A 12 -14.87 -21.58 46.36
C LEU A 12 -15.28 -20.51 45.34
N SER A 13 -14.82 -19.28 45.54
CA SER A 13 -14.87 -18.25 44.50
C SER A 13 -13.77 -18.53 43.47
N GLY A 14 -14.03 -19.46 42.56
CA GLY A 14 -13.27 -19.58 41.33
C GLY A 14 -13.57 -18.38 40.44
N ILE A 15 -12.79 -17.31 40.54
CA ILE A 15 -12.77 -16.27 39.51
C ILE A 15 -12.08 -16.89 38.30
N VAL A 16 -12.88 -17.51 37.43
CA VAL A 16 -12.49 -17.70 36.04
C VAL A 16 -12.49 -16.30 35.44
N THR A 17 -11.33 -15.64 35.46
CA THR A 17 -11.07 -14.50 34.58
C THR A 17 -11.09 -15.05 33.16
N CYS A 18 -12.29 -15.17 32.59
CA CYS A 18 -12.47 -15.48 31.20
C CYS A 18 -11.77 -14.36 30.42
N LEU A 19 -10.78 -14.75 29.61
CA LEU A 19 -10.01 -13.90 28.73
C LEU A 19 -10.94 -13.09 27.82
N VAL A 20 -11.26 -11.84 28.19
CA VAL A 20 -11.91 -10.86 27.30
C VAL A 20 -10.92 -9.75 26.88
N ALA A 21 -9.62 -9.95 27.13
CA ALA A 21 -8.59 -9.01 26.68
C ALA A 21 -8.32 -9.09 25.16
N GLN A 22 -8.71 -10.18 24.48
CA GLN A 22 -8.49 -10.37 23.03
C GLN A 22 -9.46 -9.59 22.13
N GLN A 23 -10.49 -8.94 22.68
CA GLN A 23 -11.49 -8.21 21.90
C GLN A 23 -11.29 -6.70 21.87
N VAL A 24 -10.31 -6.16 22.60
CA VAL A 24 -10.03 -4.72 22.62
C VAL A 24 -8.96 -4.41 21.57
N PRO A 25 -9.21 -3.46 20.64
CA PRO A 25 -8.20 -3.00 19.69
C PRO A 25 -6.90 -2.55 20.39
N PRO A 26 -5.74 -2.66 19.73
CA PRO A 26 -5.57 -3.18 18.37
C PRO A 26 -5.58 -4.71 18.35
N TRP A 27 -6.38 -5.31 17.46
CA TRP A 27 -6.37 -6.77 17.22
C TRP A 27 -5.06 -7.17 16.53
N THR A 28 -4.00 -7.28 17.32
CA THR A 28 -2.67 -7.72 16.90
C THR A 28 -2.50 -9.21 17.15
N GLU A 29 -1.51 -9.81 16.49
CA GLU A 29 -1.18 -11.23 16.67
C GLU A 29 0.33 -11.45 16.69
N ASP A 30 0.74 -12.64 17.15
CA ASP A 30 2.13 -13.08 17.04
C ASP A 30 2.53 -13.25 15.57
N CYS A 31 3.82 -13.15 15.29
CA CYS A 31 4.36 -13.31 13.94
C CYS A 31 3.91 -14.63 13.32
N ARG A 32 3.11 -14.54 12.26
CA ARG A 32 2.59 -15.70 11.54
C ARG A 32 3.73 -16.47 10.88
N LYS A 33 3.46 -17.74 10.59
CA LYS A 33 4.36 -18.65 9.90
C LYS A 33 3.57 -19.48 8.89
N SER A 34 4.25 -19.97 7.85
CA SER A 34 3.68 -20.93 6.89
C SER A 34 2.43 -20.41 6.17
N THR A 35 2.42 -19.12 5.84
CA THR A 35 1.35 -18.46 5.08
C THR A 35 1.62 -18.44 3.57
N TYR A 36 2.79 -18.92 3.15
CA TYR A 36 3.24 -19.03 1.76
C TYR A 36 3.49 -20.50 1.36
N PRO A 37 3.07 -20.96 0.16
CA PRO A 37 2.35 -20.20 -0.87
C PRO A 37 0.95 -19.77 -0.38
N PRO A 38 0.43 -18.61 -0.85
CA PRO A 38 -0.79 -18.03 -0.30
C PRO A 38 -2.00 -18.94 -0.40
N SER A 39 -2.67 -19.13 0.73
CA SER A 39 -3.90 -19.92 0.84
C SER A 39 -4.74 -19.45 2.03
N GLY A 40 -5.93 -20.02 2.19
CA GLY A 40 -6.82 -19.74 3.32
C GLY A 40 -7.48 -18.35 3.27
N PRO A 41 -8.04 -17.89 4.40
CA PRO A 41 -8.98 -16.75 4.41
C PRO A 41 -8.32 -15.38 4.23
N THR A 42 -6.99 -15.29 4.29
CA THR A 42 -6.24 -14.04 4.03
C THR A 42 -5.77 -13.90 2.59
N TYR A 43 -6.04 -14.91 1.75
CA TYR A 43 -5.72 -14.93 0.33
C TYR A 43 -7.01 -14.86 -0.48
N ARG A 44 -7.25 -13.71 -1.11
CA ARG A 44 -8.45 -13.48 -1.93
C ARG A 44 -8.31 -14.12 -3.31
N GLY A 45 -7.09 -14.15 -3.86
CA GLY A 45 -6.83 -14.73 -5.16
C GLY A 45 -5.60 -14.15 -5.87
N PRO A 46 -5.26 -14.69 -7.05
CA PRO A 46 -4.13 -14.21 -7.83
C PRO A 46 -4.45 -12.88 -8.52
N VAL A 47 -3.41 -12.13 -8.90
CA VAL A 47 -3.55 -10.94 -9.75
C VAL A 47 -3.24 -11.30 -11.22
N PRO A 48 -4.14 -10.97 -12.17
CA PRO A 48 -3.88 -11.24 -13.59
C PRO A 48 -2.79 -10.34 -14.16
N TRP A 49 -1.98 -10.91 -15.06
CA TRP A 49 -0.94 -10.19 -15.79
C TRP A 49 -1.46 -9.60 -17.10
N TYR A 50 -0.95 -8.42 -17.46
CA TYR A 50 -1.20 -7.76 -18.73
C TYR A 50 0.11 -7.15 -19.24
N THR A 51 0.30 -7.20 -20.56
CA THR A 51 1.45 -6.57 -21.22
C THR A 51 1.03 -5.21 -21.76
N ILE A 52 1.69 -4.14 -21.30
CA ILE A 52 1.51 -2.80 -21.85
C ILE A 52 2.63 -2.54 -22.86
N ASN A 53 2.28 -2.50 -24.15
CA ASN A 53 3.26 -2.29 -25.21
C ASN A 53 3.60 -0.79 -25.36
N LEU A 54 4.83 -0.41 -25.01
CA LEU A 54 5.30 0.97 -25.11
C LEU A 54 5.58 1.45 -26.54
N ASP A 55 5.70 0.54 -27.51
CA ASP A 55 5.83 0.87 -28.94
C ASP A 55 4.53 1.42 -29.53
N LEU A 56 3.39 1.15 -28.88
CA LEU A 56 2.12 1.75 -29.27
C LEU A 56 2.10 3.24 -28.91
N PRO A 57 1.40 4.07 -29.72
CA PRO A 57 1.10 5.44 -29.33
C PRO A 57 0.48 5.47 -27.92
N PRO A 58 0.89 6.40 -27.03
CA PRO A 58 0.41 6.48 -25.66
C PRO A 58 -1.11 6.30 -25.51
N TYR A 59 -1.89 6.97 -26.37
CA TYR A 59 -3.35 6.84 -26.44
C TYR A 59 -3.86 5.39 -26.50
N LYS A 60 -3.16 4.49 -27.19
CA LYS A 60 -3.61 3.10 -27.42
C LYS A 60 -3.16 2.11 -26.35
N ARG A 61 -2.16 2.44 -25.53
CA ARG A 61 -1.44 1.50 -24.65
C ARG A 61 -2.33 0.75 -23.66
N TRP A 62 -3.39 1.40 -23.17
CA TRP A 62 -4.28 0.85 -22.14
C TRP A 62 -5.58 0.26 -22.68
N HIS A 63 -5.80 0.28 -23.99
CA HIS A 63 -7.09 -0.09 -24.59
C HIS A 63 -7.52 -1.52 -24.24
N GLU A 64 -6.63 -2.49 -24.42
CA GLU A 64 -6.92 -3.91 -24.15
C GLU A 64 -7.32 -4.14 -22.68
N LEU A 65 -6.55 -3.57 -21.75
CA LEU A 65 -6.86 -3.67 -20.32
C LEU A 65 -8.20 -3.01 -20.00
N MET A 66 -8.48 -1.84 -20.60
CA MET A 66 -9.71 -1.10 -20.33
C MET A 66 -10.95 -1.79 -20.87
N VAL A 67 -10.87 -2.57 -21.95
CA VAL A 67 -12.00 -3.41 -22.39
C VAL A 67 -12.43 -4.37 -21.27
N VAL A 68 -11.46 -4.94 -20.53
CA VAL A 68 -11.74 -5.89 -19.44
C VAL A 68 -12.11 -5.18 -18.14
N LYS A 69 -11.44 -4.08 -17.80
CA LYS A 69 -11.54 -3.43 -16.49
C LYS A 69 -12.49 -2.22 -16.44
N ALA A 70 -13.01 -1.76 -17.58
CA ALA A 70 -13.96 -0.64 -17.62
C ALA A 70 -15.15 -0.80 -16.66
N PRO A 71 -15.81 -1.98 -16.54
CA PRO A 71 -16.93 -2.13 -15.60
C PRO A 71 -16.53 -1.84 -14.15
N ALA A 72 -15.38 -2.37 -13.71
CA ALA A 72 -14.87 -2.13 -12.36
C ALA A 72 -14.46 -0.66 -12.14
N LEU A 73 -13.82 -0.04 -13.15
CA LEU A 73 -13.45 1.36 -13.09
C LEU A 73 -14.68 2.28 -13.00
N LYS A 74 -15.73 1.98 -13.78
CA LYS A 74 -17.03 2.69 -13.71
C LYS A 74 -17.64 2.59 -12.31
N VAL A 75 -17.58 1.43 -11.65
CA VAL A 75 -18.05 1.26 -10.27
C VAL A 75 -17.28 2.13 -9.27
N ILE A 76 -15.94 2.17 -9.38
CA ILE A 76 -15.10 3.00 -8.50
C ILE A 76 -15.44 4.49 -8.69
N VAL A 77 -15.49 4.96 -9.94
CA VAL A 77 -15.83 6.35 -10.26
C VAL A 77 -17.22 6.72 -9.76
N ASN A 78 -18.22 5.85 -9.97
CA ASN A 78 -19.57 6.09 -9.49
C ASN A 78 -19.64 6.14 -7.97
N SER A 79 -18.90 5.26 -7.27
CA SER A 79 -18.82 5.27 -5.80
C SER A 79 -18.23 6.60 -5.30
N MET A 80 -17.16 7.09 -5.94
CA MET A 80 -16.57 8.39 -5.62
C MET A 80 -17.57 9.54 -5.86
N LYS A 81 -18.26 9.56 -7.00
CA LYS A 81 -19.30 10.56 -7.30
C LYS A 81 -20.42 10.54 -6.27
N ASN A 82 -20.87 9.35 -5.85
CA ASN A 82 -21.91 9.19 -4.84
C ASN A 82 -21.49 9.70 -3.46
N ILE A 83 -20.27 9.39 -3.03
CA ILE A 83 -19.71 9.92 -1.78
C ILE A 83 -19.68 11.46 -1.83
N VAL A 84 -19.18 12.04 -2.91
CA VAL A 84 -19.09 13.50 -3.07
C VAL A 84 -20.48 14.15 -3.08
N ASN A 85 -21.45 13.56 -3.78
CA ASN A 85 -22.83 14.04 -3.81
C ASN A 85 -23.51 13.92 -2.44
N ALA A 86 -23.17 12.92 -1.62
CA ALA A 86 -23.69 12.81 -0.25
C ALA A 86 -23.21 13.98 0.63
N PHE A 87 -21.97 14.45 0.44
CA PHE A 87 -21.43 15.60 1.17
C PHE A 87 -21.78 16.96 0.54
N VAL A 88 -22.00 17.00 -0.77
CA VAL A 88 -22.36 18.22 -1.53
C VAL A 88 -23.57 17.95 -2.44
N PRO A 89 -24.80 17.93 -1.90
CA PRO A 89 -26.00 17.47 -2.61
C PRO A 89 -26.42 18.34 -3.80
N SER A 90 -25.86 19.54 -3.91
CA SER A 90 -26.17 20.47 -5.00
C SER A 90 -25.80 19.95 -6.40
N GLY A 91 -24.98 18.89 -6.49
CA GLY A 91 -24.49 18.31 -7.75
C GLY A 91 -23.54 19.22 -8.54
N LYS A 92 -23.32 20.47 -8.07
CA LYS A 92 -22.51 21.48 -8.76
C LYS A 92 -21.06 21.05 -8.96
N ILE A 93 -20.49 20.30 -8.02
CA ILE A 93 -19.11 19.79 -8.13
C ILE A 93 -19.00 18.79 -9.27
N ILE A 94 -19.90 17.81 -9.35
CA ILE A 94 -19.86 16.79 -10.41
C ILE A 94 -20.09 17.43 -11.78
N HIS A 95 -21.04 18.37 -11.88
CA HIS A 95 -21.25 19.12 -13.11
C HIS A 95 -20.00 19.91 -13.54
N LEU A 96 -19.28 20.54 -12.59
CA LEU A 96 -18.04 21.24 -12.88
C LEU A 96 -16.94 20.27 -13.34
N VAL A 97 -16.79 19.14 -12.67
CA VAL A 97 -15.81 18.09 -13.01
C VAL A 97 -16.07 17.53 -14.40
N ASP A 98 -17.32 17.20 -14.72
CA ASP A 98 -17.67 16.56 -15.98
C ASP A 98 -17.58 17.53 -17.17
N GLN A 99 -17.93 18.82 -16.99
CA GLN A 99 -18.06 19.77 -18.11
C GLN A 99 -16.99 20.86 -18.18
N LYS A 100 -16.52 21.38 -17.04
CA LYS A 100 -15.67 22.57 -16.99
C LYS A 100 -14.22 22.30 -16.64
N LEU A 101 -13.94 21.15 -16.03
CA LEU A 101 -12.59 20.80 -15.66
C LEU A 101 -11.70 20.36 -16.83
N PRO A 102 -12.21 19.69 -17.89
CA PRO A 102 -11.45 19.46 -19.11
C PRO A 102 -10.82 20.76 -19.63
N GLY A 103 -9.49 20.86 -19.54
CA GLY A 103 -8.73 22.03 -20.00
C GLY A 103 -8.57 23.19 -19.00
N LEU A 104 -9.29 23.20 -17.87
CA LEU A 104 -9.09 24.21 -16.80
C LEU A 104 -7.76 23.97 -16.06
N LEU A 105 -7.30 22.73 -16.02
CA LEU A 105 -6.08 22.35 -15.31
C LEU A 105 -4.82 22.48 -16.18
N GLY A 106 -4.92 22.83 -17.48
CA GLY A 106 -3.81 22.86 -18.45
C GLY A 106 -3.62 21.51 -19.17
N ASN A 107 -2.44 21.22 -19.72
CA ASN A 107 -2.10 19.92 -20.34
C ASN A 107 -1.18 19.10 -19.42
N PHE A 108 -1.39 17.78 -19.34
CA PHE A 108 -0.47 16.90 -18.60
C PHE A 108 0.75 16.60 -19.49
N PRO A 109 1.95 16.38 -18.94
CA PRO A 109 3.08 16.01 -19.78
C PRO A 109 2.78 14.67 -20.49
N GLY A 110 3.26 14.53 -21.72
CA GLY A 110 3.30 13.23 -22.38
C GLY A 110 4.22 12.27 -21.59
N PRO A 111 3.91 10.96 -21.55
CA PRO A 111 2.83 10.26 -22.25
C PRO A 111 1.47 10.27 -21.52
N PHE A 112 1.40 10.82 -20.30
CA PHE A 112 0.27 10.64 -19.39
C PHE A 112 -1.04 11.22 -19.92
N GLU A 113 -1.01 12.39 -20.57
CA GLU A 113 -2.22 13.02 -21.11
C GLU A 113 -2.92 12.13 -22.15
N GLU A 114 -2.16 11.65 -23.13
CA GLU A 114 -2.69 10.83 -24.21
C GLU A 114 -3.18 9.48 -23.70
N GLU A 115 -2.48 8.88 -22.74
CA GLU A 115 -2.95 7.65 -22.08
C GLU A 115 -4.28 7.86 -21.34
N MET A 116 -4.45 8.97 -20.62
CA MET A 116 -5.72 9.29 -19.97
C MET A 116 -6.85 9.49 -20.99
N LYS A 117 -6.59 10.17 -22.11
CA LYS A 117 -7.57 10.32 -23.19
C LYS A 117 -7.98 8.96 -23.77
N GLY A 118 -7.02 8.05 -23.97
CA GLY A 118 -7.28 6.68 -24.42
C GLY A 118 -8.17 5.89 -23.46
N ILE A 119 -7.85 5.94 -22.16
CA ILE A 119 -8.66 5.31 -21.11
C ILE A 119 -10.08 5.91 -21.09
N ALA A 120 -10.21 7.24 -21.13
CA ALA A 120 -11.49 7.94 -21.14
C ALA A 120 -12.34 7.52 -22.35
N ALA A 121 -11.74 7.39 -23.53
CA ALA A 121 -12.43 6.98 -24.74
C ALA A 121 -12.95 5.54 -24.68
N VAL A 122 -12.16 4.59 -24.17
CA VAL A 122 -12.58 3.17 -24.07
C VAL A 122 -13.60 2.97 -22.96
N THR A 123 -13.44 3.68 -21.85
CA THR A 123 -14.32 3.52 -20.68
C THR A 123 -15.53 4.42 -20.70
N GLU A 124 -15.62 5.39 -21.63
CA GLU A 124 -16.66 6.43 -21.68
C GLU A 124 -16.75 7.26 -20.38
N ILE A 125 -15.71 7.23 -19.55
CA ILE A 125 -15.63 8.07 -18.35
C ILE A 125 -15.17 9.45 -18.80
N PRO A 126 -15.86 10.55 -18.40
CA PRO A 126 -15.46 11.89 -18.80
C PRO A 126 -14.00 12.17 -18.41
N LEU A 127 -13.20 12.68 -19.34
CA LEU A 127 -11.78 13.01 -19.11
C LEU A 127 -11.61 13.93 -17.89
N GLY A 128 -12.55 14.86 -17.69
CA GLY A 128 -12.55 15.78 -16.55
C GLY A 128 -12.58 15.07 -15.19
N VAL A 129 -13.18 13.88 -15.09
CA VAL A 129 -13.12 13.06 -13.86
C VAL A 129 -11.69 12.59 -13.59
N MET A 130 -10.96 12.18 -14.63
CA MET A 130 -9.57 11.74 -14.49
C MET A 130 -8.66 12.93 -14.14
N GLU A 131 -8.84 14.06 -14.82
CA GLU A 131 -8.09 15.28 -14.51
C GLU A 131 -8.38 15.81 -13.11
N TRP A 132 -9.62 15.65 -12.63
CA TRP A 132 -10.00 16.02 -11.27
C TRP A 132 -9.26 15.20 -10.22
N ILE A 133 -9.26 13.87 -10.39
CA ILE A 133 -8.55 12.95 -9.50
C ILE A 133 -7.04 13.25 -9.50
N LEU A 134 -6.49 13.64 -10.67
CA LEU A 134 -5.07 13.85 -10.90
C LEU A 134 -4.63 15.33 -10.89
N GLY A 135 -5.44 16.26 -10.39
CA GLY A 135 -5.10 17.62 -9.94
C GLY A 135 -3.99 18.45 -10.66
N LYS A 136 -3.34 19.33 -9.86
CA LYS A 136 -2.50 20.49 -10.29
C LYS A 136 -1.11 20.10 -10.85
N LYS A 137 -0.57 20.94 -11.74
CA LYS A 137 0.51 20.63 -12.71
C LYS A 137 1.88 21.30 -12.47
N ASP A 138 2.08 21.99 -11.34
CA ASP A 138 3.32 22.71 -11.02
C ASP A 138 4.38 21.88 -10.27
N ALA A 139 4.10 20.59 -10.04
CA ALA A 139 5.04 19.62 -9.50
C ALA A 139 4.74 18.22 -10.05
N GLN A 140 5.73 17.33 -10.06
CA GLN A 140 5.50 15.97 -10.53
C GLN A 140 4.63 15.20 -9.54
N TRP A 141 3.61 14.52 -10.08
CA TRP A 141 2.83 13.54 -9.33
C TRP A 141 3.75 12.40 -8.89
N VAL A 142 3.60 11.97 -7.63
CA VAL A 142 4.43 10.89 -7.05
C VAL A 142 4.33 9.62 -7.91
N GLY A 143 3.15 9.28 -8.42
CA GLY A 143 2.98 8.16 -9.35
C GLY A 143 3.67 8.36 -10.70
N PHE A 144 3.65 9.57 -11.26
CA PHE A 144 4.26 9.86 -12.56
C PHE A 144 5.79 9.83 -12.50
N ILE A 145 6.39 10.35 -11.43
CA ILE A 145 7.84 10.25 -11.25
C ILE A 145 8.28 8.80 -11.05
N ILE A 146 7.54 8.00 -10.26
CA ILE A 146 7.84 6.56 -10.09
C ILE A 146 7.80 5.85 -11.44
N ARG A 147 6.76 6.09 -12.26
CA ARG A 147 6.70 5.51 -13.60
C ARG A 147 7.86 5.98 -14.47
N SER A 148 8.19 7.27 -14.46
CA SER A 148 9.26 7.82 -15.29
C SER A 148 10.62 7.21 -14.97
N VAL A 149 10.94 6.99 -13.69
CA VAL A 149 12.19 6.31 -13.31
C VAL A 149 12.16 4.81 -13.62
N LEU A 150 11.01 4.13 -13.46
CA LEU A 150 10.89 2.72 -13.85
C LEU A 150 10.99 2.51 -15.37
N GLU A 151 10.57 3.49 -16.16
CA GLU A 151 10.57 3.44 -17.63
C GLU A 151 11.93 3.84 -18.24
N ASN A 152 12.66 4.78 -17.62
CA ASN A 152 13.84 5.41 -18.24
C ASN A 152 15.15 5.28 -17.45
N SER A 153 15.11 5.11 -16.13
CA SER A 153 16.34 5.05 -15.32
C SER A 153 17.00 3.69 -15.46
N THR A 154 18.33 3.67 -15.49
CA THR A 154 19.09 2.43 -15.76
C THR A 154 19.91 1.94 -14.58
N SER A 155 19.95 2.70 -13.47
CA SER A 155 20.71 2.32 -12.28
C SER A 155 20.05 2.74 -10.97
N TYR A 156 20.45 2.10 -9.87
CA TYR A 156 20.03 2.45 -8.52
C TYR A 156 20.40 3.90 -8.17
N GLU A 157 21.66 4.30 -8.40
CA GLU A 157 22.15 5.64 -8.04
C GLU A 157 21.51 6.75 -8.89
N GLU A 158 21.29 6.52 -10.19
CA GLU A 158 20.54 7.46 -11.04
C GLU A 158 19.12 7.65 -10.50
N THR A 159 18.42 6.54 -10.23
CA THR A 159 17.05 6.56 -9.68
C THR A 159 17.00 7.30 -8.35
N LYS A 160 17.93 6.97 -7.43
CA LYS A 160 18.04 7.61 -6.11
C LYS A 160 18.27 9.11 -6.22
N ASN A 161 19.14 9.54 -7.12
CA ASN A 161 19.43 10.95 -7.38
C ASN A 161 18.19 11.70 -7.89
N ILE A 162 17.45 11.11 -8.85
CA ILE A 162 16.20 11.68 -9.37
C ILE A 162 15.15 11.78 -8.25
N LEU A 163 14.90 10.68 -7.53
CA LEU A 163 13.90 10.60 -6.45
C LEU A 163 14.25 11.47 -5.24
N THR A 164 15.50 11.88 -5.07
CA THR A 164 15.94 12.80 -4.01
C THR A 164 15.71 14.26 -4.37
N LYS A 165 15.91 14.64 -5.65
CA LYS A 165 16.01 16.05 -6.06
C LYS A 165 14.75 16.61 -6.71
N THR A 166 13.95 15.77 -7.36
CA THR A 166 12.81 16.24 -8.14
C THR A 166 11.70 16.80 -7.24
N LYS A 167 11.16 17.96 -7.60
CA LYS A 167 10.01 18.57 -6.91
C LYS A 167 8.75 17.73 -7.15
N ILE A 168 8.09 17.35 -6.05
CA ILE A 168 6.89 16.50 -6.06
C ILE A 168 5.68 17.24 -5.51
N LEU A 169 4.48 16.83 -5.94
CA LEU A 169 3.24 17.51 -5.58
C LEU A 169 2.87 17.35 -4.09
N ALA A 170 3.14 16.19 -3.52
CA ALA A 170 2.86 15.86 -2.12
C ALA A 170 4.08 15.18 -1.49
N PRO A 171 4.28 15.30 -0.16
CA PRO A 171 5.28 14.52 0.57
C PRO A 171 5.14 13.01 0.32
N ALA A 172 6.25 12.28 0.35
CA ALA A 172 6.27 10.86 0.02
C ALA A 172 7.42 10.14 0.75
N TYR A 173 7.31 8.81 0.82
CA TYR A 173 8.44 7.93 1.11
C TYR A 173 8.71 7.09 -0.13
N PHE A 174 9.91 7.17 -0.69
CA PHE A 174 10.35 6.25 -1.73
C PHE A 174 11.19 5.15 -1.11
N ILE A 175 10.79 3.90 -1.30
CA ILE A 175 11.56 2.73 -0.90
C ILE A 175 12.21 2.17 -2.16
N LEU A 176 13.53 2.28 -2.24
CA LEU A 176 14.30 1.94 -3.43
C LEU A 176 15.25 0.80 -3.10
N GLY A 177 15.15 -0.31 -3.83
CA GLY A 177 16.11 -1.42 -3.80
C GLY A 177 16.86 -1.52 -5.13
N GLY A 178 18.15 -1.84 -5.07
CA GLY A 178 18.97 -2.12 -6.24
C GLY A 178 19.18 -3.60 -6.48
N ASN A 179 20.27 -3.96 -7.15
CA ASN A 179 20.63 -5.35 -7.46
C ASN A 179 21.95 -5.78 -6.80
N GLN A 180 22.59 -4.92 -6.00
CA GLN A 180 23.82 -5.20 -5.28
C GLN A 180 23.67 -5.09 -3.76
N SER A 181 24.62 -5.67 -3.03
CA SER A 181 24.69 -5.56 -1.58
C SER A 181 24.83 -4.10 -1.14
N GLY A 182 23.99 -3.68 -0.19
CA GLY A 182 23.94 -2.30 0.31
C GLY A 182 23.03 -1.37 -0.49
N GLU A 183 22.60 -1.75 -1.71
CA GLU A 183 21.65 -0.95 -2.50
C GLU A 183 20.22 -1.12 -1.98
N GLY A 184 19.88 -0.36 -0.95
CA GLY A 184 18.53 -0.30 -0.41
C GLY A 184 18.38 0.94 0.46
N CYS A 185 17.35 1.76 0.22
CA CYS A 185 17.12 2.94 1.04
C CYS A 185 15.65 3.33 1.16
N VAL A 186 15.36 4.11 2.19
CA VAL A 186 14.11 4.88 2.33
C VAL A 186 14.44 6.35 2.19
N ILE A 187 13.91 6.99 1.15
CA ILE A 187 14.03 8.42 0.90
C ILE A 187 12.77 9.09 1.46
N THR A 188 12.91 9.84 2.55
CA THR A 188 11.81 10.63 3.12
C THR A 188 11.77 11.99 2.45
N ARG A 189 10.68 12.31 1.75
CA ARG A 189 10.55 13.50 0.90
C ARG A 189 9.51 14.46 1.42
N ASP A 190 9.91 15.72 1.53
CA ASP A 190 8.98 16.84 1.37
C ASP A 190 8.90 17.23 -0.12
N ARG A 191 7.94 18.08 -0.48
CA ARG A 191 7.65 18.52 -1.84
C ARG A 191 8.87 19.04 -2.59
N LYS A 192 9.80 19.71 -1.90
CA LYS A 192 10.94 20.39 -2.52
C LYS A 192 12.31 19.79 -2.20
N GLN A 193 12.41 18.92 -1.20
CA GLN A 193 13.69 18.42 -0.70
C GLN A 193 13.55 17.03 -0.08
N SER A 194 14.68 16.33 0.08
CA SER A 194 14.78 15.15 0.94
C SER A 194 15.03 15.58 2.38
N LEU A 195 14.27 14.99 3.31
CA LEU A 195 14.42 15.20 4.74
C LEU A 195 15.38 14.18 5.37
N ASP A 196 15.39 12.95 4.85
CA ASP A 196 16.25 11.85 5.30
C ASP A 196 16.46 10.85 4.16
N ILE A 197 17.63 10.23 4.11
CA ILE A 197 17.94 9.10 3.23
C ILE A 197 18.50 8.00 4.13
N TYR A 198 17.67 7.02 4.45
CA TYR A 198 18.02 5.94 5.36
C TYR A 198 18.39 4.69 4.58
N GLU A 199 19.70 4.48 4.42
CA GLU A 199 20.26 3.39 3.63
C GLU A 199 20.48 2.12 4.47
N LEU A 200 20.50 0.98 3.80
CA LEU A 200 21.08 -0.25 4.32
C LEU A 200 22.54 0.00 4.68
N ASP A 201 23.00 -0.70 5.71
CA ASP A 201 24.39 -0.66 6.13
C ASP A 201 24.80 -2.04 6.67
N PRO A 202 25.01 -3.01 5.75
CA PRO A 202 25.30 -4.38 6.14
C PRO A 202 26.56 -4.50 7.01
N LYS A 203 27.54 -3.61 6.83
CA LYS A 203 28.79 -3.59 7.61
C LYS A 203 28.55 -3.29 9.08
N HIS A 204 27.54 -2.48 9.39
CA HIS A 204 27.13 -2.17 10.76
C HIS A 204 25.84 -2.90 11.17
N GLY A 205 25.54 -4.04 10.54
CA GLY A 205 24.44 -4.93 10.91
C GLY A 205 23.04 -4.47 10.49
N ARG A 206 22.91 -3.40 9.70
CA ARG A 206 21.62 -2.94 9.17
C ARG A 206 21.30 -3.62 7.84
N TRP A 207 20.67 -4.78 7.95
CA TRP A 207 20.34 -5.65 6.81
C TRP A 207 18.92 -5.46 6.26
N TYR A 208 18.08 -4.62 6.89
CA TYR A 208 16.77 -4.24 6.38
C TYR A 208 16.44 -2.76 6.64
N VAL A 209 15.47 -2.25 5.89
CA VAL A 209 14.75 -1.01 6.16
C VAL A 209 13.24 -1.28 6.18
N VAL A 210 12.50 -0.63 7.08
CA VAL A 210 11.03 -0.74 7.16
C VAL A 210 10.42 0.66 7.16
N GLN A 211 9.52 0.90 6.23
CA GLN A 211 8.75 2.12 6.12
C GLN A 211 7.26 1.80 6.04
N THR A 212 6.46 2.53 6.81
CA THR A 212 4.99 2.53 6.73
C THR A 212 4.55 3.92 6.28
N ASN A 213 4.01 4.76 7.17
CA ASN A 213 3.41 6.05 6.81
C ASN A 213 3.86 7.22 7.70
N TYR A 214 4.87 7.02 8.54
CA TYR A 214 5.37 8.03 9.48
C TYR A 214 6.89 8.16 9.41
N ASP A 215 7.39 9.36 9.71
CA ASP A 215 8.80 9.70 9.67
C ASP A 215 9.58 8.79 10.61
N ARG A 216 10.77 8.36 10.19
CA ARG A 216 11.46 7.30 10.93
C ARG A 216 11.85 7.72 12.35
N TRP A 217 12.18 8.99 12.54
CA TRP A 217 12.61 9.62 13.79
C TRP A 217 11.45 10.10 14.67
N LYS A 218 10.20 9.83 14.29
CA LYS A 218 9.02 10.12 15.10
C LYS A 218 8.40 8.83 15.63
N ASN A 219 7.65 8.96 16.71
CA ASN A 219 6.81 7.87 17.21
C ASN A 219 5.67 7.60 16.22
N PRO A 220 5.27 6.32 16.04
CA PRO A 220 4.08 5.97 15.29
C PRO A 220 2.84 6.58 15.95
N PHE A 221 1.79 6.80 15.16
CA PHE A 221 0.48 7.10 15.73
C PHE A 221 -0.03 5.87 16.48
N PHE A 222 -0.40 6.02 17.74
CA PHE A 222 -0.63 4.87 18.64
C PHE A 222 -1.74 3.89 18.18
N LEU A 223 -2.66 4.32 17.31
CA LEU A 223 -3.69 3.46 16.70
C LEU A 223 -3.27 2.83 15.36
N ASP A 224 -2.17 3.28 14.75
CA ASP A 224 -1.60 2.74 13.51
C ASP A 224 -0.08 2.54 13.70
N ASP A 225 0.30 1.58 14.54
CA ASP A 225 1.69 1.12 14.60
C ASP A 225 1.89 -0.23 13.92
N ARG A 226 2.07 -0.21 12.60
CA ARG A 226 2.47 -1.37 11.79
C ARG A 226 3.98 -1.58 11.72
N ARG A 227 4.77 -0.57 12.05
CA ARG A 227 6.23 -0.60 11.90
C ARG A 227 6.89 -1.44 12.97
N THR A 228 6.50 -1.24 14.23
CA THR A 228 7.06 -2.00 15.35
C THR A 228 6.84 -3.51 15.18
N PRO A 229 5.62 -4.01 14.91
CA PRO A 229 5.41 -5.44 14.68
C PRO A 229 6.17 -5.95 13.44
N ALA A 230 6.25 -5.18 12.35
CA ALA A 230 7.03 -5.59 11.18
C ALA A 230 8.52 -5.79 11.50
N LYS A 231 9.13 -4.85 12.23
CA LYS A 231 10.53 -4.97 12.68
C LYS A 231 10.71 -6.13 13.65
N MET A 232 9.77 -6.34 14.57
CA MET A 232 9.80 -7.46 15.50
C MET A 232 9.81 -8.79 14.75
N CYS A 233 8.90 -8.98 13.79
CA CYS A 233 8.84 -10.21 13.01
C CYS A 233 10.07 -10.40 12.12
N LEU A 234 10.59 -9.35 11.46
CA LEU A 234 11.85 -9.44 10.72
C LEU A 234 13.03 -9.83 11.61
N ASN A 235 13.13 -9.27 12.82
CA ASN A 235 14.18 -9.64 13.77
C ASN A 235 14.06 -11.11 14.21
N GLN A 236 12.84 -11.62 14.40
CA GLN A 236 12.60 -13.03 14.72
C GLN A 236 12.89 -13.96 13.54
N THR A 237 12.63 -13.53 12.30
CA THR A 237 12.98 -14.27 11.08
C THR A 237 14.49 -14.38 10.93
N THR A 238 15.24 -13.34 11.30
CA THR A 238 16.69 -13.18 11.08
C THR A 238 17.08 -13.06 9.61
N GLN A 239 18.30 -12.57 9.36
CA GLN A 239 18.83 -12.37 8.01
C GLN A 239 18.99 -13.70 7.24
N GLU A 240 19.35 -14.77 7.93
CA GLU A 240 19.65 -16.09 7.35
C GLU A 240 18.42 -16.77 6.73
N ASN A 241 17.22 -16.44 7.21
CA ASN A 241 15.97 -17.08 6.78
C ASN A 241 15.12 -16.21 5.85
N ILE A 242 15.66 -15.11 5.31
CA ILE A 242 14.90 -14.23 4.41
C ILE A 242 14.61 -14.91 3.07
N SER A 243 13.33 -14.97 2.73
CA SER A 243 12.79 -15.51 1.49
C SER A 243 11.43 -14.88 1.20
N PHE A 244 10.86 -15.13 0.02
CA PHE A 244 9.46 -14.75 -0.26
C PHE A 244 8.49 -15.32 0.78
N ALA A 245 8.69 -16.57 1.22
CA ALA A 245 7.83 -17.19 2.20
C ALA A 245 7.85 -16.46 3.55
N THR A 246 9.04 -16.18 4.07
CA THR A 246 9.18 -15.54 5.38
C THR A 246 8.84 -14.04 5.35
N ILE A 247 9.07 -13.34 4.23
CA ILE A 247 8.58 -11.97 4.05
C ILE A 247 7.04 -11.96 3.97
N TYR A 248 6.44 -12.91 3.25
CA TYR A 248 4.99 -13.01 3.15
C TYR A 248 4.34 -13.34 4.51
N ASP A 249 5.01 -14.14 5.35
CA ASP A 249 4.63 -14.38 6.75
C ASP A 249 4.58 -13.09 7.57
N VAL A 250 5.63 -12.25 7.49
CA VAL A 250 5.65 -10.91 8.11
C VAL A 250 4.49 -10.06 7.60
N LEU A 251 4.30 -9.98 6.28
CA LEU A 251 3.24 -9.20 5.64
C LEU A 251 1.83 -9.77 5.82
N SER A 252 1.70 -10.97 6.40
CA SER A 252 0.42 -11.62 6.71
C SER A 252 0.03 -11.49 8.18
N THR A 253 0.88 -10.90 9.01
CA THR A 253 0.68 -10.73 10.46
C THR A 253 -0.08 -9.43 10.76
N LYS A 254 -1.15 -9.47 11.54
CA LYS A 254 -1.88 -8.28 12.01
C LYS A 254 -1.02 -7.49 13.03
N PRO A 255 -0.96 -6.15 12.94
CA PRO A 255 -1.78 -5.27 12.12
C PRO A 255 -1.14 -4.91 10.75
N ILE A 256 -0.03 -5.53 10.36
CA ILE A 256 0.63 -5.27 9.06
C ILE A 256 -0.33 -5.66 7.93
N LEU A 257 -0.93 -6.84 8.04
CA LEU A 257 -2.16 -7.19 7.33
C LEU A 257 -3.35 -6.58 8.08
N ASN A 258 -4.14 -5.77 7.39
CA ASN A 258 -5.31 -5.10 7.95
C ASN A 258 -6.49 -5.08 6.95
N LYS A 259 -7.65 -4.53 7.35
CA LYS A 259 -8.84 -4.42 6.48
C LYS A 259 -8.61 -3.55 5.24
N LEU A 260 -7.63 -2.65 5.27
CA LEU A 260 -7.29 -1.76 4.17
C LEU A 260 -6.29 -2.39 3.19
N THR A 261 -5.75 -3.57 3.50
CA THR A 261 -4.80 -4.27 2.64
C THR A 261 -5.51 -4.80 1.39
N VAL A 262 -5.17 -4.25 0.22
CA VAL A 262 -5.75 -4.67 -1.07
C VAL A 262 -4.97 -5.83 -1.69
N TYR A 263 -3.64 -5.72 -1.71
CA TYR A 263 -2.74 -6.71 -2.31
C TYR A 263 -1.38 -6.73 -1.59
N THR A 264 -0.60 -7.77 -1.82
CA THR A 264 0.80 -7.90 -1.38
C THR A 264 1.68 -8.23 -2.58
N VAL A 265 2.83 -7.57 -2.70
CA VAL A 265 3.81 -7.78 -3.77
C VAL A 265 5.11 -8.29 -3.18
N LEU A 266 5.73 -9.29 -3.82
CA LEU A 266 7.06 -9.78 -3.52
C LEU A 266 7.93 -9.60 -4.77
N ILE A 267 9.14 -9.08 -4.60
CA ILE A 267 10.04 -8.75 -5.71
C ILE A 267 11.45 -9.24 -5.37
N ASP A 268 12.07 -9.99 -6.29
CA ASP A 268 13.50 -10.33 -6.29
C ASP A 268 14.10 -9.81 -7.60
N VAL A 269 14.83 -8.69 -7.49
CA VAL A 269 15.42 -7.98 -8.64
C VAL A 269 16.43 -8.88 -9.37
N THR A 270 17.27 -9.60 -8.64
CA THR A 270 18.36 -10.39 -9.23
C THR A 270 17.87 -11.64 -9.94
N LYS A 271 16.75 -12.21 -9.50
CA LYS A 271 16.12 -13.36 -10.15
C LYS A 271 15.02 -12.99 -11.14
N GLY A 272 14.68 -11.70 -11.26
CA GLY A 272 13.55 -11.25 -12.07
C GLY A 272 12.20 -11.82 -11.62
N GLN A 273 12.04 -12.11 -10.32
CA GLN A 273 10.78 -12.64 -9.78
C GLN A 273 9.91 -11.51 -9.27
N PHE A 274 8.63 -11.53 -9.66
CA PHE A 274 7.62 -10.57 -9.25
C PHE A 274 6.31 -11.31 -9.03
N GLU A 275 5.79 -11.28 -7.81
CA GLU A 275 4.56 -11.99 -7.43
C GLU A 275 3.59 -11.00 -6.78
N THR A 276 2.30 -11.12 -7.06
CA THR A 276 1.27 -10.29 -6.43
C THR A 276 0.03 -11.10 -6.10
N TYR A 277 -0.48 -10.89 -4.88
CA TYR A 277 -1.63 -11.61 -4.33
C TYR A 277 -2.66 -10.65 -3.77
N LEU A 278 -3.93 -10.82 -4.13
CA LEU A 278 -5.04 -10.09 -3.52
C LEU A 278 -5.24 -10.57 -2.09
N ARG A 279 -5.47 -9.63 -1.16
CA ARG A 279 -5.51 -9.93 0.27
C ARG A 279 -6.90 -9.70 0.85
N ASP A 280 -7.21 -10.46 1.88
CA ASP A 280 -8.34 -10.25 2.78
C ASP A 280 -7.87 -10.28 4.23
N CYS A 281 -8.63 -9.64 5.11
CA CYS A 281 -8.39 -9.72 6.55
C CYS A 281 -9.69 -10.08 7.29
N PRO A 282 -9.91 -11.37 7.62
CA PRO A 282 -11.13 -11.81 8.28
C PRO A 282 -11.21 -11.24 9.70
N ASP A 283 -12.45 -11.02 10.16
CA ASP A 283 -12.69 -10.52 11.51
C ASP A 283 -12.29 -11.53 12.59
N PRO A 284 -11.76 -11.05 13.74
CA PRO A 284 -11.49 -9.64 14.06
C PRO A 284 -10.23 -9.11 13.36
N CYS A 285 -10.30 -7.95 12.71
CA CYS A 285 -9.14 -7.31 12.08
C CYS A 285 -9.25 -5.78 12.10
N ILE A 286 -8.13 -5.09 12.31
CA ILE A 286 -8.10 -3.63 12.42
C ILE A 286 -8.47 -2.94 11.12
N GLY A 287 -9.29 -1.88 11.23
CA GLY A 287 -9.80 -1.07 10.13
C GLY A 287 -8.83 0.00 9.61
N TRP A 288 -7.61 0.07 10.17
CA TRP A 288 -6.64 1.14 10.01
C TRP A 288 -5.27 0.57 9.67
#